data_AF-A0A4Y2F8B4-F1
#
_entry.id   AF-A0A4Y2F8B4-F1
#
_cell.length_a   1.000
_cell.length_b   1.000
_cell.length_c   1.000
_cell.angle_alpha   90.00
_cell.angle_beta   90.00
_cell.angle_gamma   90.00
#
_symmetry.space_group_name_H-M   'P 1'
#
loop_
_entity.id
_entity.type
_entity.pdbx_description
1 polymer ?
#
loop_
_entity_poly.entity_id
_entity_poly.type
_entity_poly.pdbx_seq_one_letter_code
_entity_poly.pdbx_strand_id
1 'polypeptide(L)'
;MSVPKSFYESVFKENVISQWNSCYQISHYAKFTKEFFPSIPGRLKSIHFIPNFRITQFITGHGNFKAYLKRFNLSRTDLCGIGSSGGIRDVNHLILSCSKFTPAKMFTHQQFEEEQCSMPSIFLYFGPEQKLFCIIL
;
A
#
# COMPACT_ATOMS: atom_id res chain seq x y z
N MET A 1 3.79 17.82 -43.55
CA MET A 1 4.24 18.01 -42.15
C MET A 1 4.07 16.68 -41.43
N SER A 2 5.15 16.09 -40.90
CA SER A 2 5.07 14.82 -40.16
C SER A 2 4.65 15.07 -38.72
N VAL A 3 3.80 14.19 -38.18
CA VAL A 3 3.41 14.25 -36.76
C VAL A 3 4.65 13.99 -35.88
N PRO A 4 4.88 14.76 -34.81
CA PRO A 4 6.00 14.54 -33.90
C PRO A 4 5.93 13.17 -33.21
N LYS A 5 7.09 12.53 -32.99
CA LYS A 5 7.18 11.25 -32.25
C LYS A 5 6.53 11.31 -30.87
N SER A 6 6.70 12.43 -30.17
CA SER A 6 6.14 12.67 -28.84
C SER A 6 4.61 12.57 -28.79
N PHE A 7 3.92 12.90 -29.88
CA PHE A 7 2.47 12.75 -29.98
C PHE A 7 2.07 11.27 -29.92
N TYR A 8 2.71 10.42 -30.73
CA TYR A 8 2.44 8.98 -30.72
C TYR A 8 2.76 8.34 -29.37
N GLU A 9 3.86 8.76 -28.72
CA GLU A 9 4.23 8.29 -27.39
C GLU A 9 3.18 8.67 -26.34
N SER A 10 2.64 9.90 -26.38
CA SER A 10 1.58 10.34 -25.46
C SER A 10 0.31 9.52 -25.64
N VAL A 11 -0.16 9.38 -26.89
CA VAL A 11 -1.38 8.64 -27.21
C VAL A 11 -1.25 7.17 -26.80
N PHE A 12 -0.09 6.55 -27.08
CA PHE A 12 0.16 5.17 -26.69
C PHE A 12 0.17 5.01 -25.16
N LYS A 13 0.83 5.91 -24.44
CA LYS A 13 0.87 5.90 -22.97
C LYS A 13 -0.52 6.05 -22.36
N GLU A 14 -1.33 6.97 -22.86
CA GLU A 14 -2.71 7.17 -22.42
C GLU A 14 -3.56 5.91 -22.63
N ASN A 15 -3.44 5.28 -23.80
CA ASN A 15 -4.14 4.03 -24.09
C ASN A 15 -3.72 2.89 -23.15
N VAL A 16 -2.42 2.70 -22.92
CA VAL A 16 -1.90 1.66 -21.99
C VAL A 16 -2.38 1.91 -20.56
N ILE A 17 -2.31 3.15 -20.07
CA ILE A 17 -2.77 3.50 -18.72
C ILE A 17 -4.28 3.28 -18.59
N SER A 18 -5.05 3.63 -19.61
CA SER A 18 -6.51 3.42 -19.64
C SER A 18 -6.87 1.93 -19.56
N GLN A 19 -6.24 1.10 -20.38
CA GLN A 19 -6.44 -0.35 -20.38
C GLN A 19 -6.02 -0.96 -19.04
N TRP A 20 -4.85 -0.59 -18.52
CA TRP A 20 -4.38 -1.07 -17.21
C TRP A 20 -5.33 -0.66 -16.10
N ASN A 21 -5.82 0.58 -16.09
CA ASN A 21 -6.78 1.03 -15.10
C ASN A 21 -8.11 0.26 -15.20
N SER A 22 -8.61 -0.02 -16.40
CA SER A 22 -9.82 -0.82 -16.60
C SER A 22 -9.68 -2.22 -16.01
N CYS A 23 -8.59 -2.93 -16.36
CA CYS A 23 -8.28 -4.24 -15.78
C CYS A 23 -8.15 -4.16 -14.25
N TYR A 24 -7.48 -3.12 -13.75
CA TYR A 24 -7.32 -2.88 -12.33
C TYR A 24 -8.66 -2.69 -11.64
N GLN A 25 -9.57 -1.85 -12.15
CA GLN A 25 -10.88 -1.60 -11.55
C GLN A 25 -11.72 -2.88 -11.47
N ILE A 26 -11.81 -3.62 -12.58
CA ILE A 26 -12.68 -4.80 -12.72
C ILE A 26 -12.13 -6.00 -11.93
N SER A 27 -10.81 -6.08 -11.75
CA SER A 27 -10.17 -7.17 -11.02
C SER A 27 -10.69 -7.30 -9.59
N HIS A 28 -11.01 -8.53 -9.16
CA HIS A 28 -11.32 -8.81 -7.75
C HIS A 28 -10.06 -8.90 -6.87
N TYR A 29 -8.87 -8.91 -7.50
CA TYR A 29 -7.59 -8.93 -6.80
C TYR A 29 -7.21 -7.55 -6.28
N ALA A 30 -6.19 -7.52 -5.40
CA ALA A 30 -5.64 -6.28 -4.84
C ALA A 30 -6.67 -5.41 -4.09
N LYS A 31 -7.73 -6.00 -3.53
CA LYS A 31 -8.76 -5.29 -2.75
C LYS A 31 -8.15 -4.35 -1.71
N PHE A 32 -7.18 -4.83 -0.96
CA PHE A 32 -6.50 -4.02 0.06
C PHE A 32 -5.68 -2.88 -0.57
N THR A 33 -4.91 -3.15 -1.62
CA THR A 33 -4.15 -2.12 -2.36
C THR A 33 -5.07 -1.03 -2.94
N LYS A 34 -6.27 -1.39 -3.39
CA LYS A 34 -7.27 -0.46 -3.93
C LYS A 34 -7.81 0.53 -2.89
N GLU A 35 -7.78 0.19 -1.61
CA GLU A 35 -8.16 1.11 -0.53
C GLU A 35 -7.18 2.30 -0.47
N PHE A 36 -5.89 2.08 -0.80
CA PHE A 36 -4.86 3.11 -0.85
C PHE A 36 -4.72 3.77 -2.23
N PHE A 37 -4.81 2.96 -3.28
CA PHE A 37 -4.69 3.40 -4.66
C PHE A 37 -5.90 2.96 -5.47
N PRO A 38 -7.01 3.74 -5.42
CA PRO A 38 -8.25 3.35 -6.08
C PRO A 38 -8.11 3.25 -7.59
N SER A 39 -7.14 3.95 -8.21
CA SER A 39 -6.92 3.94 -9.65
C SER A 39 -5.43 3.95 -10.01
N ILE A 40 -5.10 3.42 -11.18
CA ILE A 40 -3.73 3.44 -11.72
C ILE A 40 -3.24 4.87 -11.95
N PRO A 41 -4.02 5.80 -12.55
CA PRO A 41 -3.61 7.20 -12.65
C PRO A 41 -3.37 7.84 -11.28
N GLY A 42 -4.17 7.51 -10.27
CA GLY A 42 -3.96 7.96 -8.89
C GLY A 42 -2.60 7.53 -8.37
N ARG A 43 -2.27 6.23 -8.48
CA ARG A 43 -0.96 5.70 -8.08
C ARG A 43 0.20 6.37 -8.83
N LEU A 44 0.08 6.57 -10.14
CA LEU A 44 1.14 7.17 -10.97
C LEU A 44 1.36 8.66 -10.64
N LYS A 45 0.32 9.37 -10.18
CA LYS A 45 0.42 10.76 -9.69
C LYS A 45 1.06 10.84 -8.30
N SER A 46 1.02 9.78 -7.50
CA SER A 46 1.68 9.69 -6.19
C SER A 46 3.21 9.51 -6.33
N ILE A 47 3.88 10.50 -6.91
CA ILE A 47 5.33 10.47 -7.18
C ILE A 47 6.19 10.43 -5.92
N HIS A 48 5.67 10.99 -4.81
CA HIS A 48 6.35 10.99 -3.51
C HIS A 48 6.20 9.67 -2.75
N PHE A 49 5.31 8.79 -3.21
CA PHE A 49 5.14 7.47 -2.60
C PHE A 49 6.20 6.49 -3.12
N ILE A 50 7.22 6.27 -2.28
CA ILE A 50 8.32 5.33 -2.54
C ILE A 50 8.12 4.12 -1.62
N PRO A 51 7.54 3.02 -2.13
CA PRO A 51 7.32 1.84 -1.29
C PRO A 51 8.65 1.15 -1.00
N ASN A 52 8.87 0.82 0.27
CA ASN A 52 9.90 -0.13 0.69
C ASN A 52 9.28 -1.49 1.01
N PHE A 53 10.12 -2.50 1.27
CA PHE A 53 9.66 -3.87 1.57
C PHE A 53 8.51 -3.90 2.60
N ARG A 54 8.66 -3.22 3.74
CA ARG A 54 7.65 -3.23 4.80
C ARG A 54 6.36 -2.57 4.32
N ILE A 55 6.46 -1.37 3.73
CA ILE A 55 5.30 -0.63 3.23
C ILE A 55 4.55 -1.46 2.18
N THR A 56 5.24 -2.08 1.24
CA THR A 56 4.64 -2.96 0.23
C THR A 56 3.86 -4.09 0.88
N GLN A 57 4.43 -4.75 1.88
CA GLN A 57 3.75 -5.84 2.59
C GLN A 57 2.49 -5.38 3.29
N PHE A 58 2.50 -4.18 3.88
CA PHE A 58 1.31 -3.56 4.48
C PHE A 58 0.25 -3.23 3.41
N ILE A 59 0.56 -2.39 2.42
CA ILE A 59 -0.43 -1.92 1.43
C ILE A 59 -1.00 -3.03 0.54
N THR A 60 -0.31 -4.17 0.41
CA THR A 60 -0.81 -5.34 -0.34
C THR A 60 -1.50 -6.36 0.55
N GLY A 61 -1.35 -6.27 1.87
CA GLY A 61 -1.83 -7.30 2.79
C GLY A 61 -1.08 -8.63 2.67
N HIS A 62 0.14 -8.64 2.13
CA HIS A 62 0.94 -9.85 1.86
C HIS A 62 2.06 -10.11 2.87
N GLY A 63 2.06 -9.39 3.99
CA GLY A 63 2.99 -9.56 5.11
C GLY A 63 2.79 -10.82 5.94
N ASN A 64 3.55 -10.88 7.05
CA ASN A 64 3.38 -11.89 8.11
C ASN A 64 2.10 -11.64 8.94
N PHE A 65 0.96 -11.57 8.27
CA PHE A 65 -0.36 -11.42 8.87
C PHE A 65 -0.95 -12.81 9.05
N LYS A 66 -1.46 -13.17 10.23
CA LYS A 66 -1.95 -14.54 10.44
C LYS A 66 -3.13 -14.84 9.51
N ALA A 67 -3.97 -13.84 9.24
CA ALA A 67 -5.07 -13.93 8.29
C ALA A 67 -4.57 -14.31 6.88
N TYR A 68 -3.53 -13.62 6.40
CA TYR A 68 -2.89 -13.91 5.12
C TYR A 68 -2.28 -15.31 5.11
N LEU A 69 -1.47 -15.65 6.13
CA LEU A 69 -0.81 -16.96 6.22
C LEU A 69 -1.81 -18.12 6.31
N LYS A 70 -2.93 -17.96 7.02
CA LYS A 70 -3.98 -18.97 7.10
C LYS A 70 -4.65 -19.20 5.75
N ARG A 71 -4.87 -18.15 4.94
CA ARG A 71 -5.40 -18.26 3.58
C ARG A 71 -4.55 -19.16 2.67
N PHE A 72 -3.23 -19.19 2.89
CA PHE A 72 -2.29 -20.05 2.16
C PHE A 72 -1.92 -21.33 2.92
N ASN A 73 -2.66 -21.70 3.97
CA ASN A 73 -2.39 -22.87 4.82
C ASN A 73 -0.99 -22.88 5.47
N LEU A 74 -0.35 -21.71 5.60
CA LEU A 74 0.95 -21.52 6.26
C LEU A 74 0.80 -21.26 7.77
N SER A 75 -0.42 -21.05 8.25
CA SER A 75 -0.75 -20.93 9.67
C SER A 75 -2.06 -21.66 9.97
N ARG A 76 -2.10 -22.36 11.10
CA ARG A 76 -3.31 -23.06 11.58
C ARG A 76 -4.38 -22.10 12.13
N THR A 77 -3.98 -20.87 12.46
CA THR A 77 -4.85 -19.85 13.04
C THR A 77 -4.56 -18.48 12.43
N ASP A 78 -5.61 -17.69 12.30
CA ASP A 78 -5.66 -16.29 11.90
C ASP A 78 -5.75 -15.36 13.12
N LEU A 79 -5.92 -15.92 14.31
CA LEU A 79 -6.15 -15.16 15.53
C LEU A 79 -4.87 -14.47 16.03
N CYS A 80 -5.07 -13.29 16.60
CA CYS A 80 -4.03 -12.64 17.38
C CYS A 80 -3.85 -13.38 18.71
N GLY A 81 -2.67 -13.92 18.97
CA GLY A 81 -2.36 -14.68 20.20
C GLY A 81 -2.18 -13.82 21.46
N ILE A 82 -2.88 -12.69 21.56
CA ILE A 82 -2.76 -11.72 22.65
C ILE A 82 -4.12 -11.53 23.32
N GLY A 83 -4.09 -11.47 24.66
CA GLY A 83 -5.24 -11.52 25.57
C GLY A 83 -6.47 -10.73 25.15
N SER A 84 -7.63 -11.33 25.45
CA SER A 84 -9.02 -10.83 25.45
C SER A 84 -9.56 -10.11 24.20
N SER A 85 -8.72 -9.86 23.19
CA SER A 85 -9.11 -9.28 21.90
C SER A 85 -8.80 -10.31 20.81
N GLY A 86 -9.62 -11.38 20.78
CA GLY A 86 -9.55 -12.50 19.84
C GLY A 86 -9.86 -12.14 18.38
N GLY A 87 -9.37 -10.99 17.91
CA GLY A 87 -9.53 -10.52 16.55
C GLY A 87 -8.64 -11.26 15.56
N ILE A 88 -9.04 -11.21 14.30
CA ILE A 88 -8.25 -11.68 13.16
C ILE A 88 -7.01 -10.78 13.05
N ARG A 89 -5.81 -11.37 13.02
CA ARG A 89 -4.53 -10.66 12.84
C ARG A 89 -4.30 -10.37 11.36
N ASP A 90 -5.10 -9.45 10.83
CA ASP A 90 -4.94 -8.82 9.53
C ASP A 90 -4.20 -7.47 9.63
N VAL A 91 -4.08 -6.77 8.51
CA VAL A 91 -3.40 -5.46 8.45
C VAL A 91 -4.09 -4.43 9.35
N ASN A 92 -5.41 -4.33 9.25
CA ASN A 92 -6.20 -3.34 9.99
C ASN A 92 -6.08 -3.56 11.50
N HIS A 93 -6.16 -4.81 11.96
CA HIS A 93 -5.93 -5.14 13.36
C HIS A 93 -4.53 -4.72 13.80
N LEU A 94 -3.48 -5.01 13.00
CA LEU A 94 -2.12 -4.63 13.37
C LEU A 94 -1.87 -3.12 13.36
N ILE A 95 -2.50 -2.36 12.48
CA ILE A 95 -2.32 -0.91 12.41
C ILE A 95 -3.16 -0.19 13.48
N LEU A 96 -4.41 -0.61 13.68
CA LEU A 96 -5.42 0.18 14.39
C LEU A 96 -5.79 -0.36 15.77
N SER A 97 -5.57 -1.65 16.03
CA SER A 97 -6.23 -2.32 17.17
C SER A 97 -5.33 -3.24 18.00
N CYS A 98 -4.14 -3.59 17.52
CA CYS A 98 -3.28 -4.55 18.18
C CYS A 98 -2.49 -3.88 19.31
N SER A 99 -2.76 -4.29 20.55
CA SER A 99 -2.07 -3.78 21.74
C SER A 99 -0.55 -4.05 21.73
N LYS A 100 -0.09 -5.14 21.08
CA LYS A 100 1.35 -5.41 20.88
C LYS A 100 1.99 -4.58 19.78
N PHE A 101 1.19 -4.08 18.85
CA PHE A 101 1.61 -3.28 17.71
C PHE A 101 1.05 -1.86 17.91
N THR A 102 1.50 -1.20 18.97
CA THR A 102 1.09 0.17 19.28
C THR A 102 1.50 1.10 18.13
N PRO A 103 0.65 2.07 17.71
CA PRO A 103 1.02 3.06 16.67
C PRO A 103 2.32 3.82 16.97
N ALA A 104 2.76 3.84 18.23
CA ALA A 104 3.96 4.51 18.72
C ALA A 104 5.30 3.74 18.55
N LYS A 105 5.34 2.55 17.93
CA LYS A 105 6.61 1.81 17.74
C LYS A 105 7.14 1.75 16.30
N MET A 106 6.47 2.40 15.34
CA MET A 106 6.91 2.34 13.93
C MET A 106 7.31 3.70 13.33
N PHE A 107 7.23 4.81 14.08
CA PHE A 107 7.68 6.13 13.63
C PHE A 107 8.33 6.96 14.74
N THR A 108 9.64 7.09 14.66
CA THR A 108 10.45 8.30 14.93
C THR A 108 9.77 9.44 15.70
N HIS A 109 10.09 9.54 16.99
CA HIS A 109 9.66 10.60 17.91
C HIS A 109 10.35 11.97 17.69
N GLN A 110 10.85 12.32 16.49
CA GLN A 110 11.71 13.51 16.40
C GLN A 110 11.59 14.46 15.21
N GLN A 111 10.67 14.32 14.26
CA GLN A 111 10.52 15.35 13.20
C GLN A 111 9.04 15.45 12.79
N PHE A 112 8.63 16.61 12.30
CA PHE A 112 7.28 16.97 11.80
C PHE A 112 6.32 17.62 12.82
N GLU A 113 6.73 18.76 13.38
CA GLU A 113 5.83 19.92 13.31
C GLU A 113 5.96 20.50 11.89
N GLU A 114 4.85 21.02 11.35
CA GLU A 114 4.74 21.66 10.02
C GLU A 114 4.64 20.68 8.83
N GLU A 115 3.40 20.27 8.51
CA GLU A 115 2.79 20.63 7.22
C GLU A 115 1.32 20.19 7.18
N GLN A 116 0.43 21.17 7.15
CA GLN A 116 -1.01 21.00 7.00
C GLN A 116 -1.35 20.64 5.55
N CYS A 117 -1.63 19.37 5.29
CA CYS A 117 -2.34 18.98 4.07
C CYS A 117 -3.48 18.01 4.43
N SER A 118 -4.70 18.38 4.06
CA SER A 118 -5.93 17.63 4.30
C SER A 118 -5.92 16.32 3.48
N MET A 119 -5.34 15.27 4.06
CA MET A 119 -5.40 13.90 3.55
C MET A 119 -6.30 13.06 4.48
N PRO A 120 -7.08 12.10 3.95
CA PRO A 120 -7.90 11.22 4.77
C PRO A 120 -7.01 10.44 5.75
N SER A 121 -7.54 10.21 6.96
CA SER A 121 -6.82 9.85 8.20
C SER A 121 -6.04 8.52 8.24
N ILE A 122 -5.55 7.99 7.11
CA ILE A 122 -4.82 6.73 7.06
C ILE A 122 -3.45 6.79 6.35
N PHE A 123 -2.97 7.98 5.98
CA PHE A 123 -1.60 8.12 5.46
C PHE A 123 -0.58 8.26 6.60
N LEU A 124 0.02 7.12 6.96
CA LEU A 124 1.28 7.09 7.69
C LEU A 124 2.35 7.78 6.82
N TYR A 125 2.77 8.97 7.22
CA TYR A 125 3.90 9.71 6.68
C TYR A 125 5.16 8.85 6.76
N PHE A 126 5.82 8.54 5.64
CA PHE A 126 7.13 7.88 5.62
C PHE A 126 8.17 8.85 5.07
N GLY A 127 9.13 9.24 5.93
CA GLY A 127 10.15 10.26 5.67
C GLY A 127 11.21 9.90 4.59
N PRO A 128 12.12 10.86 4.29
CA PRO A 128 12.80 10.98 2.99
C PRO A 128 14.01 10.08 2.75
N GLU A 129 14.44 9.25 3.71
CA GLU A 129 15.65 8.46 3.52
C GLU A 129 15.45 7.01 3.89
N GLN A 130 15.26 6.14 2.89
CA GLN A 130 15.77 4.76 2.88
C GLN A 130 15.94 4.31 1.42
N LYS A 131 17.15 4.47 0.88
CA LYS A 131 17.58 3.87 -0.38
C LYS A 131 17.71 2.34 -0.22
N LEU A 132 17.20 1.57 -1.18
CA LEU A 132 17.82 0.40 -1.86
C LEU A 132 16.75 -0.57 -2.41
N PHE A 133 16.65 -0.54 -3.75
CA PHE A 133 16.45 -1.59 -4.75
C PHE A 133 15.64 -2.90 -4.49
N CYS A 134 14.72 -3.11 -5.45
CA CYS A 134 14.34 -4.38 -6.13
C CYS A 134 13.51 -5.40 -5.30
N ILE A 135 12.55 -6.18 -5.81
CA ILE A 135 12.26 -6.72 -7.15
C ILE A 135 10.74 -6.83 -7.35
N ILE A 136 10.34 -6.67 -8.61
CA ILE A 136 9.04 -6.92 -9.24
C ILE A 136 8.51 -8.34 -8.92
N LEU A 137 7.24 -8.44 -8.53
CA LEU A 137 6.22 -9.37 -9.06
C LEU A 137 4.88 -9.08 -8.37
#